data_AF-A0A1G7L1B7-F1
#
_entry.id   AF-A0A1G7L1B7-F1
#
_cell.length_a   1.000
_cell.length_b   1.000
_cell.length_c   1.000
_cell.angle_alpha   90.00
_cell.angle_beta   90.00
_cell.angle_gamma   90.00
#
_symmetry.space_group_name_H-M   'P 1'
#
loop_
_entity.id
_entity.type
_entity.pdbx_description
1 polymer ?
#
loop_
_entity_poly.entity_id
_entity_poly.type
_entity_poly.pdbx_seq_one_letter_code
_entity_poly.pdbx_strand_id
1 'polypeptide(L)'
;MKGVGKRNEPRRKYFSRLPYETEVTMPRTPSVTLADVKHALAELGLSPEEAGAQALRQHLGRGSLSTLQRYLELLRAEGARERSLSSAIEGTLRTLAPALKALAVQAAQGLYSQKHMALYCQLCLLGLLLSVF
;
A
#
# COMPACT_ATOMS: atom_id res chain seq x y z
N MET A 1 -10.63 -79.13 48.34
CA MET A 1 -9.20 -78.85 48.10
C MET A 1 -9.08 -77.46 47.48
N LYS A 2 -8.15 -76.65 48.01
CA LYS A 2 -7.80 -75.28 47.57
C LYS A 2 -7.23 -75.29 46.14
N GLY A 3 -7.39 -74.17 45.42
CA GLY A 3 -6.80 -73.99 44.09
C GLY A 3 -7.15 -72.64 43.45
N VAL A 4 -6.87 -71.53 44.13
CA VAL A 4 -5.88 -70.51 43.69
C VAL A 4 -6.29 -69.75 42.42
N GLY A 5 -6.62 -68.47 42.63
CA GLY A 5 -6.96 -67.55 41.56
C GLY A 5 -5.83 -67.27 40.58
N LYS A 6 -6.23 -66.87 39.38
CA LYS A 6 -5.40 -66.10 38.46
C LYS A 6 -6.19 -64.88 38.00
N ARG A 7 -6.07 -63.79 38.78
CA ARG A 7 -5.95 -62.45 38.17
C ARG A 7 -4.67 -62.42 37.34
N ASN A 8 -4.58 -61.43 36.46
CA ASN A 8 -3.46 -61.04 35.57
C ASN A 8 -3.77 -61.45 34.12
N GLU A 9 -3.80 -60.58 33.12
CA GLU A 9 -3.13 -59.30 32.88
C GLU A 9 -3.94 -58.59 31.76
N PRO A 10 -4.10 -57.26 31.73
CA PRO A 10 -4.68 -56.62 30.55
C PRO A 10 -3.76 -56.90 29.36
N ARG A 11 -4.30 -57.51 28.29
CA ARG A 11 -3.61 -57.67 27.00
C ARG A 11 -3.14 -56.28 26.54
N ARG A 12 -1.89 -55.95 26.83
CA ARG A 12 -1.18 -54.86 26.15
C ARG A 12 -1.16 -55.24 24.68
N LYS A 13 -2.12 -54.70 23.92
CA LYS A 13 -2.05 -54.68 22.47
C LYS A 13 -0.78 -53.91 22.16
N TYR A 14 0.29 -54.63 21.86
CA TYR A 14 1.42 -54.07 21.15
C TYR A 14 0.88 -53.66 19.79
N PHE A 15 0.36 -52.42 19.71
CA PHE A 15 0.26 -51.73 18.44
C PHE A 15 1.70 -51.63 17.96
N SER A 16 2.06 -52.52 17.05
CA SER A 16 3.30 -52.49 16.30
C SER A 16 3.51 -51.06 15.84
N ARG A 17 4.53 -50.39 16.39
CA ARG A 17 4.99 -49.09 15.88
C ARG A 17 5.52 -49.34 14.48
N LEU A 18 4.67 -49.15 13.48
CA LEU A 18 5.13 -48.94 12.11
C LEU A 18 5.81 -47.57 12.09
N PRO A 19 7.09 -47.46 11.74
CA PRO A 19 7.68 -46.17 11.45
C PRO A 19 7.17 -45.78 10.07
N TYR A 20 6.10 -45.00 10.02
CA TYR A 20 5.81 -44.24 8.81
C TYR A 20 6.22 -42.79 9.10
N GLU A 21 7.50 -42.51 8.98
CA GLU A 21 7.92 -41.17 8.57
C GLU A 21 7.85 -41.14 7.04
N THR A 22 6.64 -41.28 6.51
CA THR A 22 6.37 -40.66 5.22
C THR A 22 6.21 -39.18 5.53
N GLU A 23 7.26 -38.41 5.28
CA GLU A 23 7.16 -36.98 5.05
C GLU A 23 6.17 -36.78 3.90
N VAL A 24 4.87 -36.75 4.24
CA VAL A 24 3.83 -36.28 3.35
C VAL A 24 4.11 -34.80 3.21
N THR A 25 5.00 -34.46 2.28
CA THR A 25 5.09 -33.12 1.73
C THR A 25 3.76 -32.89 1.04
N MET A 26 2.77 -32.44 1.83
CA MET A 26 1.50 -31.99 1.32
C MET A 26 1.84 -30.99 0.20
N PRO A 27 1.39 -31.21 -1.04
CA PRO A 27 1.57 -30.22 -2.07
C PRO A 27 0.95 -28.94 -1.51
N ARG A 28 1.78 -27.93 -1.24
CA ARG A 28 1.30 -26.61 -0.82
C ARG A 28 0.41 -26.15 -1.96
N THR A 29 -0.90 -26.31 -1.82
CA THR A 29 -1.87 -25.68 -2.72
C THR A 29 -1.43 -24.23 -2.85
N PRO A 30 -1.29 -23.71 -4.08
CA PRO A 30 -0.77 -22.35 -4.28
C PRO A 30 -1.62 -21.42 -3.42
N SER A 31 -0.98 -20.85 -2.40
CA SER A 31 -1.65 -19.98 -1.45
C SER A 31 -2.16 -18.78 -2.22
N VAL A 32 -3.44 -18.46 -2.06
CA VAL A 32 -4.01 -17.23 -2.64
C VAL A 32 -3.14 -16.07 -2.22
N THR A 33 -2.71 -15.29 -3.21
CA THR A 33 -1.91 -14.10 -2.97
C THR A 33 -2.80 -12.86 -2.93
N LEU A 34 -2.27 -11.76 -2.37
CA LEU A 34 -2.97 -10.47 -2.41
C LEU A 34 -3.14 -9.95 -3.85
N ALA A 35 -2.24 -10.33 -4.77
CA ALA A 35 -2.37 -10.01 -6.20
C ALA A 35 -3.56 -10.73 -6.84
N ASP A 36 -3.78 -12.01 -6.51
CA ASP A 36 -4.95 -12.76 -6.98
C ASP A 36 -6.26 -12.10 -6.53
N VAL A 37 -6.29 -11.61 -5.28
CA VAL A 37 -7.46 -10.90 -4.74
C VAL A 37 -7.68 -9.56 -5.47
N LYS A 38 -6.63 -8.78 -5.71
CA LYS A 38 -6.72 -7.53 -6.49
C LYS A 38 -7.24 -7.79 -7.90
N HIS A 39 -6.77 -8.86 -8.55
CA HIS A 39 -7.22 -9.22 -9.89
C HIS A 39 -8.69 -9.65 -9.91
N ALA A 40 -9.09 -10.51 -8.96
CA ALA A 40 -10.48 -10.94 -8.82
C ALA A 40 -11.43 -9.77 -8.55
N LEU A 41 -11.02 -8.79 -7.74
CA LEU A 41 -11.80 -7.57 -7.53
C LEU A 41 -11.96 -6.75 -8.82
N ALA A 42 -10.89 -6.63 -9.61
CA ALA A 42 -10.93 -5.92 -10.89
C ALA A 42 -11.84 -6.61 -11.92
N GLU A 43 -11.79 -7.94 -12.01
CA GLU A 43 -12.66 -8.73 -12.89
C GLU A 43 -14.15 -8.63 -12.50
N LEU A 44 -14.43 -8.62 -11.20
CA LEU A 44 -15.80 -8.45 -10.68
C LEU A 44 -16.27 -6.99 -10.73
N GLY A 45 -15.37 -6.03 -11.01
CA GLY A 45 -15.68 -4.60 -10.98
C GLY A 45 -16.08 -4.09 -9.59
N LEU A 46 -15.64 -4.76 -8.53
CA LEU A 46 -16.03 -4.44 -7.14
C LEU A 46 -14.91 -3.73 -6.40
N SER A 47 -15.29 -2.76 -5.57
CA SER A 47 -14.36 -2.18 -4.60
C SER A 47 -14.08 -3.16 -3.44
N PRO A 48 -12.91 -3.06 -2.79
CA PRO A 48 -12.63 -3.89 -1.61
C PRO A 48 -13.60 -3.65 -0.45
N GLU A 49 -14.32 -2.52 -0.42
CA GLU A 49 -15.36 -2.20 0.57
C GLU A 49 -16.66 -2.98 0.31
N GLU A 50 -17.02 -3.17 -0.96
CA GLU A 50 -18.25 -3.86 -1.38
C GLU A 50 -18.06 -5.38 -1.47
N ALA A 51 -16.83 -5.83 -1.73
CA ALA A 51 -16.54 -7.23 -1.93
C ALA A 51 -16.52 -8.04 -0.62
N GLY A 52 -17.20 -9.18 -0.64
CA GLY A 52 -17.17 -10.18 0.42
C GLY A 52 -16.17 -11.31 0.15
N ALA A 53 -15.54 -11.83 1.21
CA ALA A 53 -14.61 -12.96 1.12
C ALA A 53 -15.26 -14.22 0.48
N GLN A 54 -16.57 -14.39 0.64
CA GLN A 54 -17.33 -15.48 0.04
C GLN A 54 -17.45 -15.36 -1.48
N ALA A 55 -17.74 -14.16 -2.01
CA ALA A 55 -17.81 -13.91 -3.45
C ALA A 55 -16.44 -14.12 -4.11
N LEU A 56 -15.37 -13.62 -3.48
CA LEU A 56 -14.01 -13.85 -3.94
C LEU A 56 -13.63 -15.34 -3.95
N ARG A 57 -14.06 -16.10 -2.93
CA ARG A 57 -13.82 -17.55 -2.88
C ARG A 57 -14.56 -18.29 -3.99
N GLN A 58 -15.80 -17.88 -4.30
CA GLN A 58 -16.57 -18.47 -5.39
C GLN A 58 -15.91 -18.20 -6.74
N HIS A 59 -15.36 -17.00 -6.94
CA HIS A 59 -14.67 -16.63 -8.18
C HIS A 59 -13.30 -17.30 -8.33
N LEU A 60 -12.46 -17.25 -7.29
CA LEU A 60 -11.11 -17.81 -7.31
C LEU A 60 -11.10 -19.34 -7.22
N GLY A 61 -12.16 -19.95 -6.68
CA GLY A 61 -12.27 -21.40 -6.46
C GLY A 61 -11.27 -21.97 -5.45
N ARG A 62 -10.43 -21.13 -4.83
CA ARG A 62 -9.33 -21.52 -3.94
C ARG A 62 -9.14 -20.50 -2.81
N GLY A 63 -8.39 -20.91 -1.78
CA GLY A 63 -8.11 -20.09 -0.59
C GLY A 63 -9.13 -20.24 0.53
N SER A 64 -8.67 -20.01 1.76
CA SER A 64 -9.53 -20.00 2.95
C SER A 64 -10.26 -18.66 3.06
N LEU A 65 -11.47 -18.69 3.61
CA LEU A 65 -12.26 -17.49 3.87
C LEU A 65 -11.53 -16.50 4.78
N SER A 66 -10.83 -17.01 5.81
CA SER A 66 -10.06 -16.18 6.74
C SER A 66 -8.90 -15.45 6.06
N THR A 67 -8.19 -16.11 5.15
CA THR A 67 -7.09 -15.47 4.40
C THR A 67 -7.62 -14.41 3.44
N LEU A 68 -8.71 -14.70 2.72
CA LEU A 68 -9.35 -13.73 1.82
C LEU A 68 -9.87 -12.51 2.58
N GLN A 69 -10.50 -12.73 3.73
CA GLN A 69 -10.99 -11.66 4.59
C GLN A 69 -9.84 -10.79 5.10
N ARG A 70 -8.73 -11.40 5.56
CA ARG A 70 -7.53 -10.66 5.96
C ARG A 70 -6.96 -9.80 4.83
N TYR A 71 -6.96 -10.31 3.59
CA TYR A 71 -6.49 -9.53 2.45
C TYR A 71 -7.43 -8.38 2.11
N LEU A 72 -8.74 -8.57 2.17
CA LEU A 72 -9.70 -7.48 2.01
C LEU A 72 -9.50 -6.38 3.08
N GLU A 73 -9.31 -6.76 4.34
CA GLU A 73 -9.03 -5.81 5.42
C GLU A 73 -7.74 -5.02 5.18
N LEU A 74 -6.68 -5.68 4.70
CA LEU A 74 -5.44 -5.01 4.32
C LEU A 74 -5.65 -4.00 3.18
N LEU A 75 -6.43 -4.35 2.15
CA LEU A 75 -6.74 -3.44 1.04
C LEU A 75 -7.56 -2.23 1.48
N ARG A 76 -8.53 -2.43 2.39
CA ARG A 76 -9.31 -1.32 2.96
C ARG A 76 -8.44 -0.38 3.81
N ALA A 77 -7.55 -0.95 4.63
CA ALA A 77 -6.61 -0.18 5.44
C ALA A 77 -5.62 0.61 4.56
N GLU A 78 -5.13 0.01 3.47
CA GLU A 78 -4.26 0.66 2.49
C GLU A 78 -4.99 1.85 1.82
N GLY A 79 -6.23 1.65 1.36
CA GLY A 79 -7.04 2.74 0.79
C GLY A 79 -7.36 3.86 1.78
N ALA A 80 -7.64 3.53 3.05
CA ALA A 80 -7.85 4.55 4.10
C ALA A 80 -6.58 5.38 4.36
N ARG A 81 -5.41 4.74 4.32
CA ARG A 81 -4.12 5.41 4.49
C ARG A 81 -3.80 6.34 3.31
N GLU A 82 -4.06 5.92 2.08
CA GLU A 82 -3.87 6.75 0.88
C GLU A 82 -4.76 8.00 0.89
N ARG A 83 -6.02 7.88 1.30
CA ARG A 83 -6.93 9.03 1.46
C ARG A 83 -6.43 9.99 2.53
N SER A 84 -5.94 9.45 3.65
CA SER A 84 -5.37 10.26 4.74
C SER A 84 -4.13 11.02 4.28
N LEU A 85 -3.21 10.35 3.58
CA LEU A 85 -2.01 10.98 3.01
C LEU A 85 -2.36 12.04 1.96
N SER A 86 -3.31 11.77 1.08
CA SER A 86 -3.77 12.73 0.06
C SER A 86 -4.32 13.99 0.71
N SER A 87 -5.14 13.85 1.75
CA SER A 87 -5.69 14.98 2.49
C SER A 87 -4.62 15.80 3.22
N ALA A 88 -3.59 15.13 3.76
CA ALA A 88 -2.46 15.79 4.42
C ALA A 88 -1.60 16.58 3.41
N ILE A 89 -1.34 16.02 2.22
CA ILE A 89 -0.62 16.69 1.13
C ILE A 89 -1.43 17.89 0.62
N GLU A 90 -2.74 17.75 0.47
CA GLU A 90 -3.58 18.86 0.05
C GLU A 90 -3.58 19.99 1.10
N GLY A 91 -3.63 19.63 2.39
CA GLY A 91 -3.52 20.58 3.50
C GLY A 91 -2.20 21.34 3.50
N THR A 92 -1.07 20.65 3.29
CA THR A 92 0.26 21.28 3.24
C THR A 92 0.45 22.14 1.99
N LEU A 93 -0.11 21.73 0.84
CA LEU A 93 -0.10 22.56 -0.36
C LEU A 93 -0.92 23.84 -0.17
N ARG A 94 -2.08 23.77 0.49
CA ARG A 94 -2.89 24.96 0.80
C ARG A 94 -2.17 25.94 1.71
N THR A 95 -1.41 25.46 2.70
CA THR A 95 -0.63 26.32 3.59
C THR A 95 0.59 26.93 2.90
N LEU A 96 1.25 26.19 2.00
CA LEU A 96 2.44 26.67 1.28
C LEU A 96 2.14 27.50 0.02
N ALA A 97 0.96 27.35 -0.58
CA ALA A 97 0.53 28.07 -1.77
C ALA A 97 0.70 29.60 -1.69
N PRO A 98 0.26 30.30 -0.62
CA PRO A 98 0.44 31.76 -0.54
C PRO A 98 1.92 32.16 -0.44
N ALA A 99 2.76 31.39 0.25
CA ALA A 99 4.19 31.64 0.36
C ALA A 99 4.90 31.47 -0.99
N LEU A 100 4.58 30.40 -1.73
CA LEU A 100 5.08 30.18 -3.09
C LEU A 100 4.65 31.30 -4.04
N LYS A 101 3.39 31.75 -3.95
CA LYS A 101 2.88 32.86 -4.75
C LYS A 101 3.59 34.17 -4.43
N ALA A 102 3.83 34.47 -3.15
CA ALA A 102 4.57 35.66 -2.74
C ALA A 102 6.01 35.65 -3.27
N LEU A 103 6.69 34.49 -3.20
CA LEU A 103 8.04 34.33 -3.73
C LEU A 103 8.09 34.53 -5.25
N ALA A 104 7.12 33.99 -5.99
CA ALA A 104 7.02 34.16 -7.44
C ALA A 104 6.77 35.63 -7.83
N VAL A 105 5.93 36.34 -7.06
CA VAL A 105 5.68 37.78 -7.27
C VAL A 105 6.93 38.61 -6.96
N GLN A 106 7.66 38.30 -5.89
CA GLN A 106 8.93 38.97 -5.58
C GLN A 106 9.99 38.77 -6.67
N ALA A 107 10.11 37.54 -7.19
CA ALA A 107 11.02 37.25 -8.30
C ALA A 107 10.64 38.03 -9.58
N ALA A 108 9.34 38.11 -9.89
CA ALA A 108 8.86 38.88 -11.04
C ALA A 108 9.13 40.39 -10.89
N GLN A 109 8.93 40.94 -9.68
CA GLN A 109 9.22 42.35 -9.39
C GLN A 109 10.72 42.67 -9.44
N GLY A 110 11.58 41.77 -8.94
CA GLY A 110 13.04 41.92 -9.03
C GLY A 110 13.53 42.00 -10.48
N LEU A 111 12.99 41.16 -11.35
CA LEU A 111 13.30 41.18 -12.79
C LEU A 111 12.82 42.46 -13.48
N TYR A 112 11.69 43.03 -13.07
CA TYR A 112 11.15 44.27 -13.63
C TYR A 112 12.01 45.47 -13.25
N SER A 113 12.41 45.58 -11.98
CA SER A 113 13.27 46.66 -11.48
C SER A 113 14.67 46.61 -12.10
N GLN A 114 15.23 45.43 -12.31
CA GLN A 114 16.55 45.25 -12.94
C GLN A 114 16.56 45.72 -14.40
N LYS A 115 15.50 45.42 -15.17
CA LYS A 115 15.37 45.84 -16.57
C LYS A 115 15.15 47.36 -16.69
N HIS A 116 14.37 47.96 -15.81
CA HIS A 116 14.14 49.40 -15.81
C HIS A 116 15.40 50.20 -15.47
N MET A 117 16.20 49.76 -14.49
CA MET A 117 17.49 50.41 -14.17
C MET A 117 18.50 50.35 -15.32
N ALA A 118 18.57 49.23 -16.05
CA ALA A 118 19.45 49.10 -17.20
C ALA A 118 19.07 50.06 -18.35
N LEU A 119 17.78 50.21 -18.63
CA LEU A 119 17.26 51.12 -19.65
C LEU A 119 17.52 52.59 -19.31
N TYR A 120 17.30 53.00 -18.05
CA TYR A 120 17.62 54.35 -17.60
C TYR A 120 19.12 54.65 -17.68
N CYS A 121 19.98 53.68 -17.34
CA CYS A 121 21.42 53.84 -17.41
C CYS A 121 21.93 53.98 -18.87
N GLN A 122 21.37 53.20 -19.81
CA GLN A 122 21.67 53.32 -21.24
C GLN A 122 21.20 54.65 -21.84
N LEU A 123 20.01 55.12 -21.48
CA LEU A 123 19.51 56.43 -21.91
C LEU A 123 20.35 57.59 -21.33
N CYS A 124 20.80 57.47 -20.09
CA CYS A 124 21.67 58.47 -19.47
C CYS A 124 23.05 58.54 -20.15
N LEU A 125 23.64 57.38 -20.47
CA LEU A 125 24.91 57.30 -21.22
C LEU A 125 24.80 57.88 -22.63
N LEU A 126 23.70 57.62 -23.34
CA LEU A 126 23.43 58.22 -24.64
C LEU A 126 23.22 59.74 -24.55
N GLY A 127 22.52 60.22 -23.53
CA GLY A 127 22.34 61.66 -23.28
C GLY A 127 23.66 62.39 -22.96
N LEU A 128 24.55 61.76 -22.19
CA LEU A 128 25.88 62.28 -21.91
C LEU A 128 26.77 62.32 -23.16
N LEU A 129 26.74 61.28 -24.00
CA LEU A 129 27.48 61.24 -25.26
C LEU A 129 27.02 62.30 -26.28
N LEU A 130 25.72 62.57 -26.35
CA LEU A 130 25.15 63.64 -27.19
C LEU A 130 25.43 65.05 -26.68
N SER A 131 25.82 65.23 -25.41
CA SER A 131 26.17 66.54 -24.84
C SER A 131 27.64 66.94 -25.04
N VAL A 132 28.49 65.99 -25.44
CA VAL A 132 29.94 66.17 -25.64
C VAL A 132 30.30 66.36 -27.12
N PHE A 133 29.37 66.06 -28.04
CA PHE A 133 29.46 66.36 -29.48
C PHE A 133 28.66 67.61 -29.84
#